data_AF-A0AAV5JTW7-F1
#
_entry.id   AF-A0AAV5JTW7-F1
#
_cell.length_a   1.000
_cell.length_b   1.000
_cell.length_c   1.000
_cell.angle_alpha   90.00
_cell.angle_beta   90.00
_cell.angle_gamma   90.00
#
_symmetry.space_group_name_H-M   'P 1'
#
loop_
_entity.id
_entity.type
_entity.pdbx_description
1 polymer ?
#
loop_
_entity_poly.entity_id
_entity_poly.type
_entity_poly.pdbx_seq_one_letter_code
_entity_poly.pdbx_strand_id
1 'polypeptide(L)'
;MQSLDSHNYIDLLQDNLALLEEIREINQRLVDTVVDMSDKDVVPTAAVEGGEGTFVKCSFNAVAISPNLKSQYASALMSPIQPLLLLVPTNYPDCSPVPLDKFPVEVSKEYEDLSVKVKSRFSTSLRGLSQPVSLGEMARTWDVCARAVISEYAQQSGGGSFKTKYGTWENCLSAA
;
A
#
# COMPACT_ATOMS: atom_id res chain seq x y z
N MET A 1 21.83 24.24 -25.44
CA MET A 1 22.38 23.34 -24.41
C MET A 1 22.24 24.09 -23.09
N GLN A 2 21.10 23.95 -22.42
CA GLN A 2 20.84 24.65 -21.16
C GLN A 2 21.69 23.99 -20.06
N SER A 3 22.56 24.79 -19.44
CA SER A 3 23.33 24.40 -18.26
C SER A 3 22.35 24.25 -17.10
N LEU A 4 22.14 23.02 -16.62
CA LEU A 4 21.45 22.79 -15.36
C LEU A 4 22.36 23.31 -14.24
N ASP A 5 21.89 24.32 -13.50
CA ASP A 5 22.63 24.93 -12.39
C ASP A 5 22.91 23.88 -11.31
N SER A 6 24.16 23.80 -10.84
CA SER A 6 24.63 22.78 -9.88
C SER A 6 23.86 22.77 -8.55
N HIS A 7 23.19 23.87 -8.19
CA HIS A 7 22.33 23.95 -7.00
C HIS A 7 21.08 23.08 -7.15
N ASN A 8 20.46 23.09 -8.34
CA ASN A 8 19.25 22.29 -8.62
C ASN A 8 19.52 20.78 -8.57
N TYR A 9 20.75 20.37 -8.93
CA TYR A 9 21.18 18.97 -8.86
C TYR A 9 21.36 18.47 -7.41
N ILE A 10 21.80 19.33 -6.49
CA ILE A 10 21.99 18.96 -5.08
C ILE A 10 20.62 18.82 -4.38
N ASP A 11 19.69 19.74 -4.61
CA ASP A 11 18.35 19.70 -4.03
C ASP A 11 17.59 18.43 -4.48
N LEU A 12 17.63 18.10 -5.78
CA LEU A 12 17.01 16.88 -6.32
C LEU A 12 17.56 15.58 -5.68
N LEU A 13 18.87 15.55 -5.38
CA LEU A 13 19.48 14.39 -4.72
C LEU A 13 19.05 14.29 -3.26
N GLN A 14 18.88 15.43 -2.59
CA GLN A 14 18.50 15.50 -1.19
C GLN A 14 17.02 15.12 -0.99
N ASP A 15 16.13 15.54 -1.89
CA ASP A 15 14.72 15.19 -1.88
C ASP A 15 14.50 13.68 -2.11
N ASN A 16 15.25 13.11 -3.06
CA ASN A 16 15.24 11.66 -3.27
C ASN A 16 15.76 10.89 -2.06
N LEU A 17 16.77 11.43 -1.35
CA LEU A 17 17.28 10.81 -0.13
C LEU A 17 16.26 10.85 1.01
N ALA A 18 15.57 11.98 1.21
CA ALA A 18 14.50 12.10 2.21
C ALA A 18 13.36 11.12 1.95
N LEU A 19 12.94 10.99 0.69
CA LEU A 19 11.90 10.02 0.28
C LEU A 19 12.34 8.58 0.56
N LEU A 20 13.60 8.22 0.25
CA LEU A 20 14.14 6.89 0.54
C LEU A 20 14.18 6.59 2.04
N GLU A 21 14.51 7.58 2.87
CA GLU A 21 14.48 7.44 4.32
C GLU A 21 13.06 7.24 4.85
N GLU A 22 12.08 7.99 4.33
CA GLU A 22 10.68 7.80 4.67
C GLU A 22 10.20 6.38 4.29
N ILE A 23 10.51 5.91 3.08
CA ILE A 23 10.19 4.53 2.63
C ILE A 23 10.81 3.49 3.57
N ARG A 24 12.08 3.67 3.94
CA ARG A 24 12.76 2.79 4.89
C ARG A 24 12.02 2.76 6.24
N GLU A 25 11.65 3.92 6.77
CA GLU A 25 10.91 4.02 8.03
C GLU A 25 9.53 3.36 7.95
N ILE A 26 8.82 3.49 6.83
CA ILE A 26 7.54 2.83 6.60
C ILE A 26 7.72 1.32 6.66
N ASN A 27 8.70 0.78 5.92
CA ASN A 27 8.97 -0.66 5.86
C ASN A 27 9.48 -1.24 7.20
N GLN A 28 10.05 -0.42 8.09
CA GLN A 28 10.39 -0.84 9.45
C GLN A 28 9.17 -0.93 10.37
N ARG A 29 8.09 -0.20 10.07
CA ARG A 29 6.88 -0.13 10.91
C ARG A 29 5.74 -1.00 10.39
N LEU A 30 5.63 -1.20 9.08
CA LEU A 30 4.58 -2.01 8.45
C LEU A 30 5.11 -3.41 8.12
N VAL A 31 4.42 -4.42 8.66
CA VAL A 31 4.80 -5.84 8.47
C VAL A 31 4.14 -6.43 7.22
N ASP A 32 2.85 -6.16 7.04
CA ASP A 32 2.05 -6.73 5.96
C ASP A 32 2.07 -5.87 4.69
N THR A 33 2.74 -4.72 4.70
CA THR A 33 2.84 -3.82 3.55
C THR A 33 4.29 -3.45 3.30
N VAL A 34 4.74 -3.59 2.05
CA VAL A 34 6.05 -3.14 1.59
C VAL A 34 5.88 -2.01 0.59
N VAL A 35 6.59 -0.91 0.85
CA VAL A 35 6.66 0.25 -0.02
C VAL A 35 7.99 0.22 -0.76
N ASP A 36 7.94 0.34 -2.08
CA ASP A 36 9.13 0.34 -2.93
C ASP A 36 8.96 1.33 -4.09
N MET A 37 10.06 1.82 -4.64
CA MET A 37 10.02 2.65 -5.84
C MET A 37 9.72 1.76 -7.05
N SER A 38 8.77 2.18 -7.88
CA SER A 38 8.46 1.47 -9.12
C SER A 38 9.43 1.90 -10.20
N ASP A 39 9.98 0.93 -10.94
CA ASP A 39 10.68 1.22 -12.18
C ASP A 39 9.69 1.83 -13.19
N LYS A 40 10.12 2.86 -13.92
CA LYS A 40 9.27 3.63 -14.85
C LYS A 40 8.79 2.74 -16.01
N ASP A 41 9.51 1.66 -16.31
CA ASP A 41 9.21 0.72 -17.39
C ASP A 41 8.06 -0.27 -17.08
N VAL A 42 7.60 -0.34 -15.83
CA VAL A 42 6.53 -1.26 -15.38
C VAL A 42 5.20 -0.52 -15.14
N VAL A 43 5.21 0.81 -15.22
CA VAL A 43 4.02 1.65 -15.02
C VAL A 43 3.19 1.69 -16.31
N PRO A 44 1.87 1.44 -16.27
CA PRO A 44 1.02 1.52 -17.45
C PRO A 44 1.17 2.89 -18.13
N THR A 45 1.27 2.92 -19.45
CA THR A 45 1.49 4.15 -20.24
C THR A 45 0.44 5.24 -19.94
N ALA A 46 -0.76 4.85 -19.50
CA ALA A 46 -1.84 5.76 -19.07
C ALA A 46 -1.58 6.47 -17.72
N ALA A 47 -0.70 5.97 -16.87
CA ALA A 47 -0.27 6.61 -15.62
C ALA A 47 0.90 7.59 -15.84
N VAL A 48 1.53 7.57 -17.02
CA VAL A 48 2.62 8.47 -17.43
C VAL A 48 2.09 9.86 -17.82
N GLU A 49 0.78 10.01 -18.05
CA GLU A 49 0.13 11.31 -18.30
C GLU A 49 0.03 12.20 -17.05
N GLY A 50 0.37 11.68 -15.86
CA GLY A 50 0.08 12.28 -14.54
C GLY A 50 1.07 13.32 -13.99
N GLY A 51 2.13 13.67 -14.71
CA GLY A 51 3.11 14.69 -14.28
C GLY A 51 4.46 14.12 -13.85
N GLU A 52 5.44 15.02 -13.67
CA GLU A 52 6.81 14.69 -13.28
C GLU A 52 6.89 14.29 -11.80
N GLY A 53 7.53 13.16 -11.50
CA GLY A 53 7.65 12.65 -10.12
C GLY A 53 8.22 11.24 -10.03
N THR A 54 8.24 10.71 -8.81
CA THR A 54 8.73 9.36 -8.47
C THR A 54 7.54 8.42 -8.25
N PHE A 55 7.52 7.30 -8.96
CA PHE A 55 6.48 6.29 -8.78
C PHE A 55 6.82 5.41 -7.58
N VAL A 56 5.87 5.24 -6.67
CA VAL A 56 5.99 4.41 -5.48
C VAL A 56 4.85 3.40 -5.45
N LYS A 57 5.18 2.16 -5.10
CA LYS A 57 4.24 1.04 -5.05
C LYS A 57 4.11 0.54 -3.61
N CYS A 58 2.88 0.45 -3.12
CA CYS A 58 2.56 -0.19 -1.84
C CYS A 58 2.00 -1.59 -2.12
N SER A 59 2.79 -2.63 -1.84
CA SER A 59 2.42 -4.03 -2.03
C SER A 59 1.98 -4.64 -0.70
N PHE A 60 0.80 -5.25 -0.66
CA PHE A 60 0.38 -6.00 0.51
C PHE A 60 1.03 -7.40 0.49
N ASN A 61 2.01 -7.59 1.37
CA ASN A 61 2.68 -8.85 1.63
C ASN A 61 1.96 -9.51 2.80
N ALA A 62 1.05 -10.42 2.50
CA ALA A 62 0.25 -11.04 3.54
C ALA A 62 1.06 -12.11 4.30
N VAL A 63 1.98 -11.67 5.16
CA VAL A 63 2.91 -12.53 5.93
C VAL A 63 2.11 -13.45 6.86
N ALA A 64 0.98 -12.97 7.39
CA ALA A 64 0.05 -13.73 8.22
C ALA A 64 -0.79 -14.77 7.46
N ILE A 65 -0.74 -14.81 6.12
CA ILE A 65 -1.54 -15.76 5.35
C ILE A 65 -0.89 -17.15 5.39
N SER A 66 -1.70 -18.15 5.75
CA SER A 66 -1.25 -19.54 5.86
C SER A 66 -0.70 -20.06 4.52
N PRO A 67 0.28 -20.98 4.55
CA PRO A 67 0.77 -21.64 3.33
C PRO A 67 -0.34 -22.29 2.51
N ASN A 68 -1.44 -22.73 3.14
CA ASN A 68 -2.61 -23.28 2.45
C ASN A 68 -3.36 -22.23 1.62
N LEU A 69 -3.59 -21.03 2.15
CA LEU A 69 -4.14 -19.94 1.32
C LEU A 69 -3.14 -19.60 0.20
N LYS A 70 -1.83 -19.48 0.50
CA LYS A 70 -0.80 -19.24 -0.53
C LYS A 70 -0.81 -20.31 -1.63
N SER A 71 -1.10 -21.57 -1.28
CA SER A 71 -1.23 -22.67 -2.24
C SER A 71 -2.55 -22.65 -3.04
N GLN A 72 -3.64 -22.10 -2.49
CA GLN A 72 -4.85 -21.81 -3.28
C GLN A 72 -4.60 -20.66 -4.26
N TYR A 73 -3.66 -19.78 -3.95
CA TYR A 73 -3.18 -18.71 -4.83
C TYR A 73 -1.87 -19.10 -5.57
N ALA A 74 -1.61 -20.40 -5.79
CA ALA A 74 -0.35 -20.98 -6.31
C ALA A 74 0.01 -20.63 -7.77
N SER A 75 -0.22 -19.41 -8.22
CA SER A 75 0.82 -18.75 -9.00
C SER A 75 1.56 -17.84 -8.02
N ALA A 76 2.81 -18.20 -7.69
CA ALA A 76 3.68 -17.49 -6.75
C ALA A 76 3.96 -16.00 -7.10
N LEU A 77 3.24 -15.42 -8.06
CA LEU A 77 3.29 -14.05 -8.52
C LEU A 77 2.11 -13.17 -8.08
N MET A 78 1.00 -13.71 -7.57
CA MET A 78 -0.22 -12.91 -7.38
C MET A 78 -0.55 -12.74 -5.90
N SER A 79 -0.23 -11.56 -5.35
CA SER A 79 -0.87 -11.09 -4.12
C SER A 79 -2.38 -10.97 -4.39
N PRO A 80 -3.27 -11.39 -3.47
CA PRO A 80 -4.72 -11.29 -3.67
C PRO A 80 -5.22 -9.85 -3.81
N ILE A 81 -4.38 -8.87 -3.45
CA ILE A 81 -4.66 -7.44 -3.58
C ILE A 81 -3.63 -6.84 -4.53
N GLN A 82 -4.12 -6.19 -5.59
CA GLN A 82 -3.28 -5.45 -6.51
C GLN A 82 -2.56 -4.30 -5.76
N PRO A 83 -1.25 -4.10 -5.98
CA PRO A 83 -0.52 -3.01 -5.32
C PRO A 83 -1.11 -1.64 -5.65
N LEU A 84 -1.11 -0.76 -4.65
CA LEU A 84 -1.42 0.65 -4.83
C LEU A 84 -0.22 1.34 -5.49
N LEU A 85 -0.47 2.07 -6.58
CA LEU A 85 0.54 2.89 -7.24
C LEU A 85 0.29 4.37 -6.92
N LEU A 86 1.33 5.04 -6.46
CA LEU A 86 1.35 6.46 -6.09
C LEU A 86 2.38 7.19 -6.96
N LEU A 87 2.01 8.39 -7.41
CA LEU A 87 2.97 9.38 -7.91
C LEU A 87 3.35 10.30 -6.76
N VAL A 88 4.63 10.35 -6.41
CA VAL A 88 5.18 11.34 -5.49
C VAL A 88 5.66 12.52 -6.35
N PRO A 89 5.00 13.70 -6.28
CA PRO A 89 5.40 14.88 -7.04
C PRO A 89 6.79 15.37 -6.66
N THR A 90 7.47 16.08 -7.57
CA THR A 90 8.79 16.69 -7.29
C THR A 90 8.75 17.76 -6.21
N ASN A 91 7.58 18.34 -5.91
CA ASN A 91 7.38 19.29 -4.83
C ASN A 91 6.85 18.65 -3.54
N TYR A 92 6.95 17.33 -3.39
CA TYR A 92 6.74 16.67 -2.10
C TYR A 92 7.79 17.13 -1.08
N PRO A 93 7.45 17.43 0.20
CA PRO A 93 6.17 17.17 0.87
C PRO A 93 5.13 18.30 0.83
N ASP A 94 5.35 19.39 0.08
CA ASP A 94 4.40 20.51 -0.01
C ASP A 94 3.07 20.11 -0.69
N CYS A 95 3.08 19.00 -1.43
CA CYS A 95 1.90 18.37 -2.03
C CYS A 95 1.83 16.88 -1.68
N SER A 96 0.61 16.37 -1.52
CA SER A 96 0.34 14.95 -1.24
C SER A 96 0.73 14.05 -2.43
N PRO A 97 1.18 12.81 -2.21
CA PRO A 97 1.27 11.80 -3.25
C PRO A 97 -0.11 11.52 -3.87
N VAL A 98 -0.12 11.23 -5.17
CA VAL A 98 -1.34 11.07 -5.97
C VAL A 98 -1.56 9.59 -6.30
N PRO A 99 -2.70 8.98 -5.90
CA PRO A 99 -3.06 7.64 -6.35
C PRO A 99 -3.30 7.60 -7.86
N LEU A 100 -2.62 6.70 -8.58
CA LEU A 100 -2.62 6.60 -10.04
C LEU A 100 -3.69 5.67 -10.62
N ASP A 101 -4.75 5.45 -9.87
CA ASP A 101 -5.72 4.39 -10.10
C ASP A 101 -6.59 4.62 -11.36
N LYS A 102 -6.11 4.12 -12.51
CA LYS A 102 -6.91 3.65 -13.65
C LYS A 102 -6.41 2.26 -14.03
N PHE A 103 -6.99 1.20 -13.46
CA PHE A 103 -6.52 -0.16 -13.73
C PHE A 103 -7.11 -0.74 -15.02
N PRO A 104 -6.31 -1.44 -15.85
CA PRO A 104 -6.82 -2.18 -16.99
C PRO A 104 -7.72 -3.32 -16.52
N VAL A 105 -8.95 -3.32 -17.04
CA VAL A 105 -9.97 -4.34 -16.85
C VAL A 105 -9.54 -5.58 -17.63
N GLU A 106 -9.05 -6.64 -16.97
CA GLU A 106 -9.18 -8.05 -17.42
C GLU A 106 -8.27 -9.01 -16.62
N VAL A 107 -8.64 -9.41 -15.39
CA VAL A 107 -8.28 -10.75 -14.83
C VAL A 107 -9.29 -11.15 -13.73
N SER A 108 -9.91 -12.34 -13.87
CA SER A 108 -10.71 -13.17 -12.92
C SER A 108 -11.59 -12.54 -11.82
N LYS A 109 -12.83 -13.06 -11.70
CA LYS A 109 -13.95 -12.48 -10.93
C LYS A 109 -13.76 -12.35 -9.41
N GLU A 110 -12.92 -13.16 -8.76
CA GLU A 110 -12.78 -13.09 -7.28
C GLU A 110 -11.68 -12.12 -6.79
N TYR A 111 -10.61 -11.93 -7.56
CA TYR A 111 -9.47 -11.06 -7.16
C TYR A 111 -9.79 -9.58 -7.30
N GLU A 112 -10.62 -9.24 -8.30
CA GLU A 112 -11.11 -7.88 -8.47
C GLU A 112 -11.94 -7.45 -7.25
N ASP A 113 -12.70 -8.35 -6.63
CA ASP A 113 -13.54 -8.00 -5.48
C ASP A 113 -12.70 -7.49 -4.28
N LEU A 114 -11.61 -8.19 -3.94
CA LEU A 114 -10.74 -7.75 -2.84
C LEU A 114 -10.01 -6.45 -3.19
N SER A 115 -9.44 -6.36 -4.39
CA SER A 115 -8.69 -5.16 -4.82
C SER A 115 -9.60 -3.93 -4.90
N VAL A 116 -10.78 -4.06 -5.51
CA VAL A 116 -11.80 -3.00 -5.58
C VAL A 116 -12.25 -2.59 -4.19
N LYS A 117 -12.50 -3.56 -3.30
CA LYS A 117 -12.93 -3.27 -1.93
C LYS A 117 -11.87 -2.54 -1.14
N VAL A 118 -10.60 -2.93 -1.27
CA VAL A 118 -9.48 -2.20 -0.63
C VAL A 118 -9.37 -0.80 -1.19
N LYS A 119 -9.36 -0.61 -2.52
CA LYS A 119 -9.26 0.70 -3.16
C LYS A 119 -10.42 1.63 -2.79
N SER A 120 -11.65 1.12 -2.76
CA SER A 120 -12.84 1.87 -2.35
C SER A 120 -12.75 2.32 -0.88
N ARG A 121 -12.34 1.42 0.01
CA ARG A 121 -12.14 1.74 1.44
C ARG A 121 -10.99 2.73 1.65
N PHE A 122 -9.91 2.57 0.90
CA PHE A 122 -8.76 3.47 0.90
C PHE A 122 -9.16 4.88 0.44
N SER A 123 -9.83 5.02 -0.70
CA SER A 123 -10.33 6.29 -1.22
C SER A 123 -11.25 6.99 -0.23
N THR A 124 -12.13 6.23 0.43
CA THR A 124 -13.02 6.75 1.48
C THR A 124 -12.23 7.25 2.69
N SER A 125 -11.22 6.48 3.13
CA SER A 125 -10.41 6.82 4.29
C SER A 125 -9.53 8.06 4.06
N LEU A 126 -8.99 8.23 2.83
CA LEU A 126 -8.19 9.40 2.47
C LEU A 126 -8.94 10.73 2.62
N ARG A 127 -10.26 10.73 2.40
CA ARG A 127 -11.08 11.96 2.54
C ARG A 127 -11.13 12.49 3.98
N GLY A 128 -10.81 11.65 4.96
CA GLY A 128 -10.77 12.02 6.38
C GLY A 128 -9.41 12.55 6.84
N LEU A 129 -8.39 12.58 5.98
CA LEU A 129 -7.04 13.01 6.35
C LEU A 129 -6.83 14.51 6.11
N SER A 130 -6.00 15.12 6.95
CA SER A 130 -5.58 16.52 6.78
C SER A 130 -4.57 16.63 5.64
N GLN A 131 -4.67 17.67 4.82
CA GLN A 131 -3.78 17.90 3.68
C GLN A 131 -2.63 18.85 4.04
N PRO A 132 -1.42 18.68 3.46
CA PRO A 132 -1.01 17.57 2.59
C PRO A 132 -0.78 16.27 3.38
N VAL A 133 -1.10 15.14 2.76
CA VAL A 133 -0.95 13.80 3.35
C VAL A 133 0.42 13.26 3.00
N SER A 134 1.15 12.76 3.99
CA SER A 134 2.45 12.12 3.78
C SER A 134 2.35 10.75 3.11
N LEU A 135 3.42 10.30 2.45
CA LEU A 135 3.52 8.94 1.93
C LEU A 135 3.31 7.91 3.04
N GLY A 136 3.86 8.15 4.23
CA GLY A 136 3.67 7.30 5.40
C GLY A 136 2.22 7.18 5.87
N GLU A 137 1.43 8.26 5.83
CA GLU A 137 -0.01 8.20 6.14
C GLU A 137 -0.81 7.45 5.08
N MET A 138 -0.47 7.63 3.79
CA MET A 138 -1.11 6.88 2.71
C MET A 138 -0.80 5.39 2.80
N ALA A 139 0.46 5.02 3.05
CA ALA A 139 0.88 3.63 3.22
C ALA A 139 0.20 2.98 4.44
N ARG A 140 0.12 3.68 5.58
CA ARG A 140 -0.62 3.20 6.76
C ARG A 140 -2.11 3.00 6.48
N THR A 141 -2.72 3.94 5.76
CA THR A 141 -4.15 3.87 5.40
C THR A 141 -4.42 2.70 4.47
N TRP A 142 -3.57 2.50 3.46
CA TRP A 142 -3.59 1.34 2.58
C TRP A 142 -3.49 0.04 3.36
N ASP A 143 -2.50 -0.09 4.24
CA ASP A 143 -2.27 -1.27 5.07
C ASP A 143 -3.47 -1.63 5.96
N VAL A 144 -4.05 -0.63 6.64
CA VAL A 144 -5.25 -0.82 7.46
C VAL A 144 -6.44 -1.29 6.62
N CYS A 145 -6.63 -0.72 5.43
CA CYS A 145 -7.72 -1.11 4.53
C CYS A 145 -7.54 -2.54 4.02
N ALA A 146 -6.32 -2.89 3.57
CA ALA A 146 -5.97 -4.22 3.12
C ALA A 146 -6.19 -5.28 4.20
N ARG A 147 -5.65 -5.07 5.41
CA ARG A 147 -5.84 -5.98 6.55
C ARG A 147 -7.30 -6.18 6.90
N ALA A 148 -8.08 -5.11 6.91
CA ALA A 148 -9.49 -5.20 7.25
C ALA A 148 -10.30 -5.97 6.19
N VAL A 149 -10.03 -5.75 4.90
CA VAL A 149 -10.68 -6.51 3.81
C VAL A 149 -10.31 -7.99 3.86
N ILE A 150 -9.03 -8.32 4.11
CA ILE A 150 -8.59 -9.72 4.26
C ILE A 150 -9.23 -10.37 5.49
N SER A 151 -9.32 -9.64 6.61
CA SER A 151 -9.98 -10.15 7.82
C SER A 151 -11.46 -10.44 7.59
N GLU A 152 -12.18 -9.56 6.88
CA GLU A 152 -13.58 -9.76 6.52
C GLU A 152 -13.75 -10.98 5.60
N TYR A 153 -12.88 -11.12 4.59
CA TYR A 153 -12.87 -12.28 3.69
C TYR A 153 -12.63 -13.59 4.45
N ALA A 154 -11.66 -13.59 5.38
CA ALA A 154 -11.36 -14.76 6.20
C ALA A 154 -12.56 -15.16 7.07
N GLN A 155 -13.26 -14.20 7.67
CA GLN A 155 -14.47 -14.45 8.46
C GLN A 155 -15.62 -15.02 7.62
N GLN A 156 -15.85 -14.47 6.42
CA GLN A 156 -16.86 -14.96 5.49
C GLN A 156 -16.58 -16.38 4.99
N SER A 157 -15.30 -16.73 4.90
CA SER A 157 -14.83 -18.06 4.48
C SER A 157 -14.82 -19.11 5.61
N GLY A 158 -15.49 -18.82 6.75
CA GLY A 158 -15.52 -19.73 7.90
C GLY A 158 -14.29 -19.67 8.81
N GLY A 159 -13.38 -18.73 8.54
CA GLY A 159 -12.30 -18.35 9.44
C GLY A 159 -12.80 -17.52 10.63
N GLY A 160 -11.91 -17.22 11.55
CA GLY A 160 -12.25 -16.46 12.76
C GLY A 160 -11.00 -16.04 13.51
N SER A 161 -11.21 -15.27 14.59
CA SER A 161 -10.13 -14.95 15.51
C SER A 161 -9.92 -16.08 16.52
N PHE A 162 -8.78 -16.07 17.21
CA PHE A 162 -8.55 -16.95 18.35
C PHE A 162 -9.72 -16.86 19.35
N LYS A 163 -10.21 -15.63 19.62
CA LYS A 163 -11.33 -15.37 20.51
C LYS A 163 -12.63 -16.03 20.06
N THR A 164 -12.93 -16.06 18.77
CA THR A 164 -14.16 -16.70 18.28
C THR A 164 -14.13 -18.21 18.44
N LYS A 165 -12.95 -18.83 18.48
CA LYS A 165 -12.81 -20.29 18.62
C LYS A 165 -12.59 -20.75 20.06
N TYR A 166 -11.84 -19.98 20.85
CA TYR A 166 -11.35 -20.40 22.18
C TYR A 166 -11.74 -19.46 23.32
N GLY A 167 -12.49 -18.38 23.05
CA GLY A 167 -12.85 -17.38 24.05
C GLY A 167 -11.78 -16.30 24.26
N THR A 168 -12.10 -15.29 25.07
CA THR A 168 -11.14 -14.22 25.38
C THR A 168 -10.15 -14.71 26.43
N TRP A 169 -8.87 -14.38 26.32
CA TRP A 169 -7.91 -14.64 27.38
C TRP A 169 -8.37 -13.94 28.65
N GLU A 170 -8.51 -14.69 29.74
CA GLU A 170 -8.86 -14.11 31.04
C GLU A 170 -7.64 -13.42 31.63
N ASN A 171 -7.86 -12.24 32.20
CA ASN A 171 -6.77 -11.49 32.80
C ASN A 171 -6.34 -12.23 34.07
N CYS A 172 -5.08 -12.67 34.16
CA CYS A 172 -4.61 -13.48 35.30
C CYS A 172 -4.76 -12.78 36.66
N LEU A 173 -4.93 -11.46 36.65
CA LEU A 173 -5.15 -10.65 37.86
C LEU A 173 -6.57 -10.76 38.44
N SER A 174 -7.56 -11.26 37.67
CA SER A 174 -8.94 -11.46 38.13
C SER A 174 -9.26 -12.90 38.52
N ALA A 175 -8.30 -13.82 38.40
CA ALA A 175 -8.43 -15.19 38.88
C ALA A 175 -7.91 -15.28 40.32
N ALA A 176 -8.76 -14.89 41.28
CA ALA A 176 -8.52 -15.04 42.72
C ALA A 176 -9.58 -15.95 43.34
#